data_AF-A0A941U0K1-F1
#
_entry.id   AF-A0A941U0K1-F1
#
_cell.length_a   1.000
_cell.length_b   1.000
_cell.length_c   1.000
_cell.angle_alpha   90.00
_cell.angle_beta   90.00
_cell.angle_gamma   90.00
#
_symmetry.space_group_name_H-M   'P 1'
#
loop_
_entity.id
_entity.type
_entity.pdbx_description
1 polymer ?
#
loop_
_entity_poly.entity_id
_entity_poly.type
_entity_poly.pdbx_seq_one_letter_code
_entity_poly.pdbx_strand_id
1 'polypeptide(L)' 'MRCPQCGRPVAWTVESKWRPFCSERCKTLDLGAWLSERYRVPADEAPGESPPDTPSGEPGRDDR' A
#
# COMPACT_ATOMS: atom_id res chain seq x y z
N MET A 1 4.42 -18.44 15.38
CA MET A 1 3.76 -17.52 14.41
C MET A 1 4.42 -17.67 13.04
N ARG A 2 3.81 -17.18 11.95
CA ARG A 2 4.36 -17.35 10.57
C ARG A 2 5.06 -16.08 10.12
N CYS A 3 6.18 -16.24 9.41
CA CYS A 3 6.92 -15.14 8.80
C CYS A 3 6.05 -14.47 7.73
N PRO A 4 5.80 -13.16 7.79
CA PRO A 4 4.93 -12.49 6.82
C PRO A 4 5.51 -12.49 5.40
N GLN A 5 6.84 -12.57 5.26
CA GLN A 5 7.51 -12.54 3.96
C GLN A 5 7.53 -13.88 3.22
N CYS A 6 7.50 -15.02 3.94
CA CYS A 6 7.66 -16.34 3.31
C CYS A 6 6.84 -17.48 3.94
N GLY A 7 6.02 -17.20 4.94
CA GLY A 7 5.13 -18.18 5.59
C GLY A 7 5.81 -19.19 6.53
N ARG A 8 7.15 -19.27 6.56
CA ARG A 8 7.87 -20.20 7.44
C ARG A 8 7.58 -19.94 8.93
N PRO A 9 7.59 -20.98 9.79
CA PRO A 9 7.44 -20.81 11.23
C PRO A 9 8.54 -19.91 11.81
N VAL A 10 8.16 -19.04 12.73
CA VAL A 10 9.06 -18.17 13.49
C VAL A 10 8.93 -18.54 14.97
N ALA A 11 10.07 -18.87 15.57
CA ALA A 11 10.18 -19.09 17.00
C ALA A 11 9.92 -17.77 17.74
N TRP A 12 9.08 -17.80 18.77
CA TRP A 12 8.69 -16.60 19.52
C TRP A 12 9.42 -16.55 20.86
N THR A 13 10.75 -16.54 20.81
CA THR A 13 11.63 -16.51 22.00
C THR A 13 12.52 -15.26 21.98
N VAL A 14 13.09 -14.88 23.12
CA VAL A 14 13.93 -13.67 23.23
C VAL A 14 15.18 -13.74 22.34
N GLU A 15 15.69 -14.94 22.07
CA GLU A 15 16.85 -15.19 21.20
C GLU A 15 16.55 -14.99 19.72
N SER A 16 15.27 -14.97 19.33
CA SER A 16 14.85 -14.81 17.94
C SER A 16 14.98 -13.35 17.52
N LYS A 17 16.19 -12.98 17.07
CA LYS A 17 16.61 -11.60 16.73
C LYS A 17 15.78 -10.92 15.64
N TRP A 18 15.21 -11.69 14.73
CA TRP A 18 14.59 -11.16 13.51
C TRP A 18 13.07 -11.17 13.51
N ARG A 19 12.42 -11.48 14.65
CA ARG A 19 10.95 -11.46 14.76
C ARG A 19 10.41 -10.10 14.27
N PRO A 20 9.32 -10.07 13.48
CA PRO A 20 8.41 -11.17 13.12
C PRO A 20 8.88 -12.07 11.96
N PHE A 21 10.10 -11.92 11.46
CA PHE A 21 10.64 -12.67 10.32
C PHE A 21 11.45 -13.91 10.75
N CYS A 22 11.52 -14.90 9.86
CA CYS A 22 12.31 -16.12 10.11
C CYS A 22 13.83 -15.93 9.94
N SER A 23 14.26 -14.85 9.29
CA SER A 23 15.68 -14.56 9.05
C SER A 23 15.89 -13.10 8.65
N GLU A 24 17.13 -12.64 8.72
CA GLU A 24 17.56 -11.32 8.23
C GLU A 24 17.17 -11.10 6.78
N ARG A 25 17.38 -12.09 5.90
CA ARG A 25 16.98 -12.02 4.49
C ARG A 25 15.51 -11.64 4.32
N CYS A 26 14.60 -12.24 5.11
CA CYS A 26 13.18 -11.92 5.01
C CYS A 26 12.85 -10.51 5.50
N LYS A 27 13.54 -10.02 6.54
CA LYS A 27 13.43 -8.62 6.99
C LYS A 27 13.85 -7.65 5.89
N THR A 28 14.99 -7.92 5.23
CA THR A 28 15.52 -7.04 4.17
C THR A 28 14.62 -7.04 2.93
N LEU A 29 14.05 -8.19 2.55
CA LEU A 29 13.12 -8.27 1.43
C LEU A 29 11.82 -7.51 1.69
N ASP A 30 11.28 -7.59 2.91
CA ASP A 30 10.10 -6.83 3.33
C ASP A 30 10.38 -5.32 3.23
N LEU A 31 11.51 -4.86 3.77
CA LEU A 31 11.96 -3.47 3.64
C LEU A 31 12.09 -3.05 2.17
N GLY A 32 12.64 -3.91 1.31
CA GLY A 32 12.72 -3.65 -0.12
C GLY A 32 11.36 -3.52 -0.80
N ALA A 33 10.37 -4.32 -0.38
CA ALA A 33 9.00 -4.22 -0.88
C ALA A 33 8.32 -2.91 -0.46
N TRP A 34 8.59 -2.41 0.75
CA TRP A 34 8.17 -1.08 1.21
C TRP A 34 8.79 0.02 0.37
N LEU A 35 10.11 0.01 0.20
CA LEU A 35 10.83 1.02 -0.59
C LEU A 35 10.44 1.01 -2.07
N SER A 36 9.96 -0.13 -2.57
CA SER A 36 9.50 -0.29 -3.96
C SER A 36 7.99 -0.09 -4.12
N GLU A 37 7.30 0.45 -3.10
CA GLU A 37 5.86 0.73 -3.11
C GLU A 37 5.00 -0.48 -3.50
N ARG A 38 5.43 -1.70 -3.14
CA ARG A 38 4.70 -2.93 -3.48
C ARG A 38 3.53 -3.21 -2.55
N TYR A 39 3.54 -2.67 -1.34
CA TYR A 39 2.39 -2.72 -0.45
C TYR A 39 1.40 -1.63 -0.82
N ARG A 40 0.15 -2.02 -1.09
CA ARG A 40 -0.94 -1.11 -1.43
C ARG A 40 -2.14 -1.45 -0.55
N VAL A 41 -2.80 -0.42 -0.03
CA VAL A 41 -4.13 -0.54 0.56
C VAL A 41 -5.13 -0.40 -0.60
N PRO A 42 -6.01 -1.39 -0.84
CA PRO A 42 -7.08 -1.24 -1.82
C PRO A 42 -7.92 0.01 -1.49
N ALA A 43 -8.24 0.81 -2.49
CA ALA A 43 -9.27 1.83 -2.33
C ALA A 43 -10.63 1.14 -2.41
N ASP A 44 -11.48 1.33 -1.40
CA ASP A 44 -12.91 1.15 -1.57
C ASP A 44 -13.41 2.33 -2.42
N GLU A 45 -14.03 2.05 -3.56
CA GLU A 45 -14.87 3.02 -4.26
C GLU A 45 -16.05 3.33 -3.33
N ALA A 46 -15.88 4.26 -2.40
CA ALA A 46 -16.98 4.75 -1.61
C ALA A 46 -17.99 5.39 -2.58
N PRO A 47 -19.29 5.04 -2.55
CA PRO A 47 -20.29 5.78 -3.30
C PRO A 47 -20.41 7.17 -2.65
N GLY A 48 -19.64 8.13 -3.12
CA GLY A 48 -19.57 9.44 -2.49
C GLY A 48 -18.49 10.42 -2.96
N GLU A 49 -17.70 10.11 -3.98
CA GLU A 49 -16.88 11.14 -4.64
C GLU A 49 -17.83 12.05 -5.42
N SER A 50 -18.19 13.21 -4.84
CA SER A 50 -18.80 14.28 -5.62
C SER A 50 -17.76 14.70 -6.66
N PRO A 51 -18.11 14.75 -7.97
CA PRO A 51 -17.13 15.13 -8.98
C PRO A 51 -16.59 16.53 -8.66
N PRO A 52 -15.30 16.80 -8.93
CA PRO A 52 -14.75 18.14 -8.77
C PRO A 52 -15.58 19.13 -9.59
N ASP A 53 -15.93 20.26 -8.98
CA ASP A 53 -16.54 21.42 -9.62
C ASP A 53 -15.83 21.72 -10.94
N THR A 54 -16.40 21.22 -12.03
CA THR A 54 -16.03 21.66 -13.37
C THR A 54 -16.81 22.94 -13.58
N PRO A 55 -16.17 24.13 -13.68
CA PRO A 55 -16.92 25.32 -14.02
C PRO A 55 -17.57 25.06 -15.37
N SER A 56 -18.90 25.07 -15.33
CA SER A 56 -19.77 24.90 -16.49
C SER A 56 -19.28 25.81 -17.61
N GLY A 57 -19.11 25.24 -18.81
CA GLY A 57 -18.67 26.00 -19.96
C GLY A 57 -19.51 27.26 -20.14
N GLU A 58 -18.85 28.41 -20.32
CA GLU A 58 -19.51 29.54 -20.96
C GLU A 58 -19.84 29.11 -22.40
N PRO A 59 -21.11 29.16 -22.83
CA PRO A 59 -21.44 29.02 -24.23
C PRO A 59 -20.86 30.21 -25.01
N GLY A 60 -20.39 29.91 -26.22
CA GLY A 60 -19.72 30.84 -27.12
C GLY A 60 -20.45 32.17 -27.23
N ARG A 61 -19.64 33.25 -27.25
CA ARG A 61 -20.12 34.59 -27.58
C ARG A 61 -20.21 34.64 -29.10
N ASP A 62 -21.45 34.78 -29.59
CA ASP A 62 -21.83 34.88 -30.99
C ASP A 62 -20.99 35.90 -31.79
N ASP A 63 -20.76 35.51 -33.04
CA ASP A 63 -20.19 36.26 -34.14
C ASP A 63 -21.04 37.51 -34.48
N ARG A 64 -20.43 38.70 -34.37
CA ARG A 64 -20.63 39.83 -35.29
C ARG A 64 -19.51 40.86 -35.20
#